data_AF-A0A392VXA1-F1
#
_entry.id   AF-A0A392VXA1-F1
#
_cell.length_a   1.000
_cell.length_b   1.000
_cell.length_c   1.000
_cell.angle_alpha   90.00
_cell.angle_beta   90.00
_cell.angle_gamma   90.00
#
_symmetry.space_group_name_H-M   'P 1'
#
loop_
_entity.id
_entity.type
_entity.pdbx_description
1 polymer ?
#
loop_
_entity_poly.entity_id
_entity_poly.type
_entity_poly.pdbx_seq_one_letter_code
_entity_poly.pdbx_strand_id
1 'polypeptide(L)' 'MGLKDKVVKPKNPLQAKYEDHFFCNGFPVISEADDKEVILNFLEDFKKET' A
#
# COMPACT_ATOMS: atom_id res chain seq x y z
N MET A 1 28.74 -11.20 -20.30
CA MET A 1 29.08 -9.85 -19.81
C MET A 1 27.79 -9.19 -19.36
N GLY A 2 27.69 -8.89 -18.07
CA GLY A 2 26.42 -8.85 -17.33
C GLY A 2 25.66 -7.54 -17.45
N LEU A 3 24.35 -7.63 -17.72
CA LEU A 3 23.38 -6.54 -17.64
C LEU A 3 23.12 -6.06 -16.19
N LYS A 4 24.06 -6.31 -15.28
CA LYS A 4 23.94 -6.04 -13.84
C LYS A 4 24.49 -4.65 -13.48
N ASP A 5 25.35 -4.09 -14.32
CA ASP A 5 26.10 -2.87 -14.01
C ASP A 5 25.39 -1.56 -14.42
N LYS A 6 24.16 -1.64 -14.98
CA LYS A 6 23.38 -0.48 -15.45
C LYS A 6 22.08 -0.23 -14.68
N VAL A 7 21.94 -0.75 -13.48
CA VAL A 7 20.81 -0.38 -12.61
C VAL A 7 21.11 0.97 -11.98
N VAL A 8 20.69 2.04 -12.65
CA VAL A 8 20.79 3.41 -12.13
C VAL A 8 19.77 3.57 -11.01
N LYS A 9 20.25 3.64 -9.76
CA LYS A 9 19.39 3.97 -8.62
C LYS A 9 18.95 5.43 -8.76
N PRO A 10 17.65 5.74 -8.60
CA PRO A 10 17.17 7.12 -8.68
C PRO A 10 17.82 7.95 -7.57
N LYS A 11 18.23 9.18 -7.90
CA LYS A 11 18.87 10.12 -6.96
C LYS A 11 17.92 10.56 -5.83
N ASN A 12 16.63 10.60 -6.12
CA ASN A 12 15.52 10.80 -5.20
C ASN A 12 14.47 9.73 -5.50
N PRO A 13 14.53 8.54 -4.89
CA PRO A 13 13.43 7.60 -4.97
C PRO A 13 12.18 8.27 -4.39
N LEU A 14 11.03 8.10 -5.06
CA LEU A 14 9.75 8.42 -4.43
C LEU A 14 9.71 7.66 -3.11
N GLN A 15 9.63 8.39 -2.00
CA GLN A 15 9.40 7.77 -0.71
C GLN A 15 8.01 7.17 -0.80
N ALA A 16 7.92 5.84 -0.88
CA ALA A 16 6.70 5.12 -0.65
C ALA A 16 6.38 5.29 0.84
N LYS A 17 5.73 6.41 1.18
CA LYS A 17 5.11 6.61 2.48
C LYS A 17 3.89 5.72 2.47
N TYR A 18 4.09 4.44 2.80
CA TYR A 18 3.02 3.45 2.79
C TYR A 18 1.88 3.91 3.70
N GLU A 19 2.20 4.63 4.79
CA GLU A 19 1.22 5.22 5.70
C GLU A 19 0.27 6.19 5.00
N ASP A 20 0.74 6.99 4.03
CA ASP A 20 -0.10 7.92 3.25
C ASP A 20 -1.02 7.18 2.26
N HIS A 21 -0.77 5.90 1.99
CA HIS A 21 -1.60 5.06 1.12
C HIS A 21 -2.66 4.27 1.89
N PHE A 22 -2.47 4.04 3.19
CA PHE A 22 -3.47 3.39 4.04
C PHE A 22 -4.57 4.35 4.50
N PHE A 23 -4.31 5.66 4.50
CA PHE A 23 -5.27 6.65 4.97
C PHE A 23 -5.46 7.78 3.95
N CYS A 24 -6.69 7.95 3.46
CA CYS A 24 -7.08 9.11 2.66
C CYS A 24 -7.92 10.04 3.52
N ASN A 25 -7.45 11.29 3.71
CA ASN A 25 -8.12 12.28 4.57
C ASN A 25 -8.38 11.80 6.00
N GLY A 26 -7.52 10.92 6.53
CA GLY A 26 -7.67 10.34 7.88
C GLY A 26 -8.64 9.17 7.97
N PHE A 27 -9.25 8.75 6.86
CA PHE A 27 -10.09 7.55 6.80
C PHE A 27 -9.26 6.35 6.30
N PRO A 28 -9.36 5.18 6.95
CA PRO A 28 -8.70 3.98 6.45
C PRO A 28 -9.28 3.62 5.08
N VAL A 29 -8.40 3.40 4.11
CA VAL A 29 -8.76 3.08 2.73
C VAL A 29 -8.34 1.66 2.41
N ILE A 30 -9.20 0.98 1.67
CA ILE A 30 -8.92 -0.30 1.04
C ILE A 30 -9.37 -0.26 -0.41
N SER A 31 -8.71 -1.05 -1.25
CA SER A 31 -9.03 -1.20 -2.67
C SER A 31 -9.42 -2.65 -2.99
N GLU A 32 -10.13 -2.85 -4.09
CA GLU A 32 -10.41 -4.21 -4.60
C GLU A 32 -9.13 -4.94 -5.03
N ALA A 33 -8.05 -4.22 -5.29
CA ALA A 33 -6.76 -4.79 -5.66
C ALA A 33 -5.98 -5.36 -4.46
N ASP A 34 -6.43 -5.11 -3.23
CA ASP A 34 -5.81 -5.65 -2.03
C ASP A 34 -6.12 -7.15 -1.85
N ASP A 35 -5.27 -7.81 -1.06
CA ASP A 35 -5.42 -9.24 -0.80
C ASP A 35 -6.76 -9.54 -0.12
N LYS A 36 -7.40 -10.64 -0.52
CA LYS A 36 -8.73 -11.03 -0.02
C LYS A 36 -8.81 -11.08 1.50
N GLU A 37 -7.76 -11.55 2.16
CA GLU A 37 -7.70 -11.62 3.63
C GLU A 37 -7.70 -10.22 4.26
N VAL A 38 -7.02 -9.26 3.64
CA VAL A 38 -6.99 -7.85 4.07
C VAL A 38 -8.37 -7.23 3.89
N ILE A 39 -9.03 -7.48 2.74
CA ILE A 39 -10.39 -7.01 2.47
C ILE A 39 -11.40 -7.55 3.48
N LEU A 40 -11.35 -8.85 3.80
CA LEU A 40 -12.27 -9.46 4.75
C LEU A 40 -12.09 -8.89 6.17
N ASN A 41 -10.84 -8.75 6.63
CA ASN A 41 -10.55 -8.18 7.95
C ASN A 41 -11.06 -6.74 8.07
N PHE A 42 -10.82 -5.91 7.05
CA PHE A 42 -11.33 -4.54 7.01
C PHE A 42 -12.86 -4.50 7.11
N LEU A 43 -13.58 -5.33 6.32
CA LEU A 43 -15.04 -5.38 6.36
C LEU A 43 -15.59 -5.90 7.69
N GLU A 44 -14.89 -6.82 8.35
CA GLU A 44 -15.27 -7.29 9.68
C GLU A 44 -15.12 -6.20 10.75
N ASP A 45 -14.08 -5.39 10.67
CA ASP A 45 -13.87 -4.28 11.61
C ASP A 45 -14.96 -3.21 11.45
N PHE A 46 -15.37 -2.88 10.22
CA PHE A 46 -16.53 -2.02 9.96
C PHE A 46 -17.84 -2.56 10.56
N LYS A 47 -18.03 -3.89 10.56
CA LYS A 47 -19.23 -4.52 11.15
C LYS A 47 -19.24 -4.48 12.68
N LYS A 48 -18.08 -4.38 13.33
CA LYS A 48 -18.00 -4.30 14.81
C LYS A 48 -18.28 -2.89 15.32
N GLU A 49 -18.07 -1.87 14.49
CA GLU A 49 -18.29 -0.46 14.83
C GLU A 49 -19.76 0.00 14.68
N THR A 50 -20.65 -0.87 14.19
CA THR A 50 -22.11 -0.60 14.04
C THR A 50 -22.92 -1.39 15.06
#